data_AF-A0ABD0N6C0-F1
#
_entry.id   AF-A0ABD0N6C0-F1
#
_cell.length_a   1.000
_cell.length_b   1.000
_cell.length_c   1.000
_cell.angle_alpha   90.00
_cell.angle_beta   90.00
_cell.angle_gamma   90.00
#
_symmetry.space_group_name_H-M   'P 1'
#
loop_
_entity.id
_entity.type
_entity.pdbx_description
1 polymer ?
#
loop_
_entity_poly.entity_id
_entity_poly.type
_entity_poly.pdbx_seq_one_letter_code
_entity_poly.pdbx_strand_id
1 'polypeptide(L)' 'MFDRENKGGVNFNEFAGVWKYITDWQNIFRTYDRDNSGFIDKNELKQALTGF' A
#
# COMPACT_ATOMS: atom_id res chain seq x y z
N MET A 1 -14.42 8.73 0.72
CA MET A 1 -14.41 7.26 0.95
C MET A 1 -14.02 6.91 2.39
N PHE A 2 -13.12 7.67 3.03
CA PHE A 2 -12.77 7.50 4.45
C PHE A 2 -13.01 8.72 5.34
N ASP A 3 -13.34 9.90 4.80
CA ASP A 3 -13.92 10.99 5.57
C ASP A 3 -15.42 10.96 5.29
N ARG A 4 -16.20 10.46 6.26
CA ARG A 4 -17.67 10.40 6.14
C ARG A 4 -18.35 11.60 6.77
N GLU A 5 -17.64 12.36 7.60
CA GLU A 5 -18.24 13.43 8.40
C GLU A 5 -17.83 14.84 7.96
N ASN A 6 -16.89 15.00 7.03
CA ASN A 6 -16.53 16.31 6.44
C ASN A 6 -16.17 17.36 7.51
N LYS A 7 -15.58 16.91 8.63
CA LYS A 7 -15.23 17.74 9.79
C LYS A 7 -13.77 18.20 9.77
N GLY A 8 -12.99 17.85 8.74
CA GLY A 8 -11.58 18.23 8.61
C GLY A 8 -10.63 17.54 9.60
N GLY A 9 -11.13 16.62 10.43
CA GLY A 9 -10.35 15.81 11.36
C GLY A 9 -10.67 14.33 11.19
N VAL A 10 -9.63 13.52 10.93
CA VAL A 10 -9.75 12.07 10.79
C VAL A 10 -10.01 11.46 12.17
N ASN A 11 -11.16 10.82 12.36
CA ASN A 11 -11.42 10.10 13.61
C ASN A 11 -10.63 8.77 13.66
N PHE A 12 -10.46 8.17 14.84
CA PHE A 12 -9.64 6.96 14.98
C PHE A 12 -10.07 5.79 14.08
N ASN A 13 -11.38 5.64 13.81
CA ASN A 13 -11.89 4.58 12.95
C ASN A 13 -11.58 4.85 11.46
N GLU A 14 -11.63 6.11 11.04
CA GLU A 14 -11.23 6.54 9.70
C GLU A 14 -9.71 6.37 9.52
N PHE A 15 -8.92 6.71 10.54
CA PHE A 15 -7.47 6.46 10.56
C PHE A 15 -7.16 4.97 10.48
N ALA A 16 -7.87 4.12 11.22
CA ALA A 16 -7.68 2.67 11.16
C ALA A 16 -7.97 2.11 9.76
N GLY A 17 -8.99 2.64 9.06
CA GLY A 17 -9.30 2.29 7.68
C GLY A 17 -8.16 2.67 6.72
N VAL A 18 -7.65 3.90 6.83
CA VAL A 18 -6.52 4.36 6.00
C VAL A 18 -5.23 3.60 6.34
N TRP A 19 -4.97 3.35 7.62
CA TRP A 19 -3.80 2.61 8.09
C TRP A 19 -3.79 1.19 7.57
N LYS A 20 -4.95 0.51 7.60
CA LYS A 20 -5.10 -0.83 7.01
C LYS A 20 -4.80 -0.80 5.51
N TYR A 21 -5.36 0.17 4.79
CA TYR A 21 -5.10 0.32 3.36
C TYR A 21 -3.61 0.53 3.06
N ILE A 22 -2.94 1.43 3.80
CA ILE A 22 -1.49 1.64 3.67
C ILE A 22 -0.70 0.36 3.95
N THR A 23 -1.09 -0.38 5.00
CA THR A 23 -0.43 -1.64 5.37
C THR A 23 -0.60 -2.71 4.29
N ASP A 24 -1.80 -2.84 3.72
CA ASP A 24 -2.08 -3.78 2.64
C ASP A 24 -1.25 -3.43 1.39
N TRP A 25 -1.17 -2.15 1.03
CA TRP A 25 -0.31 -1.69 -0.07
C TRP A 25 1.18 -1.90 0.21
N GLN A 26 1.64 -1.68 1.43
CA GLN A 26 3.03 -1.97 1.82
C GLN A 26 3.35 -3.47 1.71
N ASN A 27 2.42 -4.35 2.09
CA ASN A 27 2.61 -5.79 1.95
C ASN A 27 2.70 -6.20 0.48
N ILE A 28 1.84 -5.65 -0.38
CA ILE A 28 1.89 -5.87 -1.83
C ILE A 28 3.19 -5.32 -2.41
N PHE A 29 3.62 -4.13 -1.98
CA PHE A 29 4.87 -3.54 -2.44
C PHE A 29 6.07 -4.43 -2.09
N ARG A 30 6.13 -4.96 -0.87
CA ARG A 30 7.17 -5.90 -0.42
C ARG A 30 7.15 -7.24 -1.16
N THR A 31 6.01 -7.68 -1.69
CA THR A 31 6.01 -8.87 -2.55
C THR A 31 6.67 -8.64 -3.90
N TYR A 32 6.78 -7.37 -4.34
CA TYR A 32 7.43 -6.98 -5.59
C TYR A 32 8.88 -6.53 -5.39
N ASP A 33 9.16 -5.75 -4.34
CA ASP A 33 10.50 -5.35 -3.89
C ASP A 33 11.21 -6.55 -3.23
N ARG A 34 11.81 -7.40 -4.04
CA ARG A 34 12.45 -8.65 -3.60
C ARG A 34 13.81 -8.39 -2.98
N ASP A 35 14.49 -7.33 -3.41
CA ASP A 35 15.81 -6.98 -2.90
C ASP A 35 15.77 -6.06 -1.67
N ASN A 36 14.58 -5.63 -1.24
CA ASN A 36 14.36 -4.69 -0.14
C ASN A 36 15.10 -3.36 -0.35
N SER A 37 15.25 -2.92 -1.59
CA SER A 37 15.83 -1.63 -1.93
C SER A 37 14.90 -0.46 -1.59
N GLY A 38 13.61 -0.73 -1.35
CA GLY A 38 12.59 0.28 -1.12
C GLY A 38 12.03 0.88 -2.41
N PHE A 39 12.43 0.36 -3.58
CA PHE A 39 11.97 0.78 -4.90
C PHE A 39 11.71 -0.46 -5.75
N ILE A 40 10.71 -0.42 -6.64
CA ILE A 40 10.48 -1.50 -7.60
C ILE A 40 11.26 -1.19 -8.88
N ASP A 41 12.25 -2.00 -9.20
CA ASP A 41 13.02 -1.86 -10.42
C ASP A 41 12.34 -2.52 -11.65
N LYS A 42 12.92 -2.33 -12.85
CA LYS A 42 12.36 -2.91 -14.09
C LYS A 42 12.38 -4.44 -14.10
N ASN A 43 13.35 -5.07 -13.45
CA ASN A 43 13.48 -6.53 -13.39
C ASN A 43 12.45 -7.12 -12.42
N GLU A 44 12.23 -6.48 -11.28
CA GLU A 44 11.22 -6.83 -10.29
C GLU A 44 9.82 -6.69 -10.85
N LEU A 45 9.53 -5.59 -11.55
CA LEU A 45 8.26 -5.41 -12.26
C LEU A 45 8.06 -6.48 -13.34
N LYS A 46 9.12 -6.84 -14.07
CA LYS A 46 9.05 -7.89 -15.09
C LYS A 46 8.76 -9.25 -14.45
N GLN A 47 9.42 -9.58 -13.34
CA GLN A 47 9.17 -10.82 -12.60
C GLN A 47 7.74 -10.88 -12.04
N ALA A 48 7.26 -9.76 -11.48
CA ALA A 48 5.91 -9.59 -10.99
C ALA A 48 4.85 -9.88 -12.06
N LEU A 49 5.05 -9.34 -13.27
CA LEU A 49 4.12 -9.51 -14.40
C LEU A 49 4.19 -10.90 -15.03
N THR A 50 5.32 -11.60 -14.93
CA THR A 50 5.47 -12.99 -15.41
C THR A 50 5.00 -14.05 -14.41
N GLY A 51 4.68 -13.66 -13.18
CA GLY A 51 4.29 -14.58 -12.10
C GLY A 51 2.79 -14.89 -11.99
N PHE A 52 1.97 -14.43 -12.95
CA PHE A 52 0.55 -14.74 -13.06
C PHE A 52 0.27 -16.00 -13.86
#